data_AF-A0A842NEV4-F1
#
_entry.id   AF-A0A842NEV4-F1
#
_cell.length_a   1.000
_cell.length_b   1.000
_cell.length_c   1.000
_cell.angle_alpha   90.00
_cell.angle_beta   90.00
_cell.angle_gamma   90.00
#
_symmetry.space_group_name_H-M   'P 1'
#
loop_
_entity.id
_entity.type
_entity.pdbx_description
1 polymer ?
#
loop_
_entity_poly.entity_id
_entity_poly.type
_entity_poly.pdbx_seq_one_letter_code
_entity_poly.pdbx_strand_id
1 'polypeptide(L)' 'MGYVKNHLATLVSGIWAAVLTGLYFPLTDFAPSLYFIFTMAVPIMWFMVFIIWIAQKAADSNHGESHSHDDEKITN' A
#
# COMPACT_ATOMS: atom_id res chain seq x y z
N MET A 1 12.23 -14.44 -1.85
CA MET A 1 11.82 -13.11 -1.32
C MET A 1 10.74 -13.32 -0.26
N GLY A 2 10.83 -12.65 0.89
CA GLY A 2 10.04 -12.92 2.12
C GLY A 2 8.52 -12.91 1.94
N TYR A 3 7.80 -13.36 2.98
CA TYR A 3 6.36 -13.74 3.00
C TYR A 3 5.37 -12.76 2.31
N VAL A 4 5.75 -11.50 2.09
CA VAL A 4 4.89 -10.43 1.57
C VAL A 4 5.37 -9.81 0.25
N LYS A 5 6.28 -10.49 -0.49
CA LYS A 5 6.68 -10.20 -1.90
C LYS A 5 6.30 -8.79 -2.39
N ASN A 6 7.22 -7.82 -2.21
CA ASN A 6 7.12 -6.42 -2.69
C ASN A 6 5.89 -5.60 -2.26
N HIS A 7 4.93 -6.16 -1.51
CA HIS A 7 3.69 -5.50 -1.08
C HIS A 7 3.75 -4.89 0.33
N LEU A 8 4.95 -4.75 0.89
CA LEU A 8 5.16 -4.22 2.24
C LEU A 8 4.61 -2.79 2.40
N ALA A 9 4.78 -1.93 1.39
CA ALA A 9 4.25 -0.56 1.45
C ALA A 9 2.71 -0.52 1.45
N THR A 10 2.02 -1.37 0.67
CA THR A 10 0.55 -1.50 0.76
C THR A 10 0.11 -2.04 2.11
N LEU A 11 0.85 -3.00 2.70
CA LEU A 11 0.52 -3.54 4.02
C LEU A 11 0.62 -2.47 5.11
N VAL A 12 1.74 -1.75 5.21
CA VAL A 12 1.92 -0.72 6.25
C VAL A 12 0.94 0.43 6.08
N SER A 13 0.72 0.89 4.84
CA SER A 13 -0.25 1.96 4.57
C SER A 13 -1.69 1.51 4.86
N GLY A 14 -2.02 0.25 4.56
CA GLY A 14 -3.31 -0.34 4.87
C GLY A 14 -3.58 -0.45 6.38
N ILE A 15 -2.57 -0.86 7.17
CA ILE A 15 -2.67 -0.86 8.63
C ILE A 15 -2.92 0.57 9.16
N TRP A 16 -2.18 1.56 8.64
CA TRP A 16 -2.37 2.94 9.04
C TRP A 16 -3.76 3.47 8.69
N ALA A 17 -4.27 3.16 7.49
CA ALA A 17 -5.64 3.52 7.08
C ALA A 17 -6.68 2.87 8.01
N ALA A 18 -6.50 1.60 8.37
CA ALA A 18 -7.39 0.90 9.30
C ALA A 18 -7.36 1.50 10.71
N VAL A 19 -6.18 1.87 11.22
CA VAL A 19 -6.04 2.56 12.51
C VAL A 19 -6.77 3.90 12.49
N LEU A 20 -6.61 4.70 11.43
CA LEU A 20 -7.33 5.98 11.28
C LEU A 20 -8.85 5.79 11.19
N THR A 21 -9.33 4.77 10.46
CA THR A 21 -10.76 4.42 10.43
C THR A 21 -11.26 3.95 11.79
N GLY A 22 -10.45 3.21 12.56
CA GLY A 22 -10.80 2.81 13.92
C GLY A 22 -10.86 3.98 14.90
N LEU A 23 -9.91 4.92 14.79
CA LEU A 23 -9.85 6.13 15.61
C LEU A 23 -11.00 7.10 15.33
N TYR A 24 -11.56 7.10 14.12
CA TYR A 24 -12.70 7.93 13.76
C TYR A 24 -13.82 7.85 14.81
N PHE A 25 -14.28 6.64 15.14
CA PHE A 25 -15.42 6.43 16.03
C PHE A 25 -15.25 7.10 17.42
N PRO A 26 -14.21 6.78 18.23
CA PRO A 26 -14.05 7.38 19.54
C PRO A 26 -13.65 8.87 19.49
N LEU A 27 -12.86 9.31 18.49
CA LEU A 27 -12.41 10.71 18.46
C LEU A 27 -13.50 11.68 17.99
N THR A 28 -14.40 11.25 17.08
CA THR A 28 -15.50 12.13 16.67
C THR A 28 -16.60 12.26 17.73
N ASP A 29 -16.74 11.25 18.58
CA ASP A 29 -17.66 11.30 19.73
C ASP A 29 -17.11 12.22 20.84
N PHE A 30 -15.80 12.15 21.11
CA PHE A 30 -15.14 13.05 22.06
C PHE A 30 -15.09 14.51 21.58
N ALA A 31 -14.80 14.73 20.30
CA ALA A 31 -14.65 16.05 19.73
C ALA A 31 -15.32 16.13 18.34
N PRO A 32 -16.56 16.64 18.25
CA PRO A 32 -17.32 16.69 16.99
C PRO A 32 -16.67 17.51 15.88
N SER A 33 -15.79 18.48 16.22
CA SER A 33 -15.02 19.24 15.24
C SER A 33 -14.06 18.37 14.41
N LEU A 34 -13.62 17.23 14.94
CA LEU A 34 -12.75 16.29 14.22
C LEU A 34 -13.51 15.50 13.13
N TYR A 35 -14.85 15.50 13.15
CA TYR A 35 -15.66 14.80 12.15
C TYR A 35 -15.30 15.21 10.72
N PHE A 36 -15.16 16.51 10.47
CA PHE A 36 -14.79 17.03 9.15
C PHE A 36 -13.39 16.54 8.73
N ILE A 37 -12.44 16.55 9.66
CA ILE A 37 -11.05 16.14 9.42
C ILE A 37 -11.01 14.66 9.04
N PHE A 38 -11.65 13.79 9.83
CA PHE A 38 -11.67 12.35 9.53
C PHE A 38 -12.47 12.01 8.28
N THR A 39 -13.58 12.71 8.01
CA THR A 39 -14.39 12.51 6.80
C THR A 39 -13.56 12.75 5.53
N MET A 40 -12.59 13.66 5.56
CA MET A 40 -11.65 13.87 4.45
C MET A 40 -10.44 12.93 4.53
N ALA A 41 -9.85 12.75 5.72
CA ALA A 41 -8.61 12.01 5.90
C ALA A 41 -8.77 10.50 5.63
N VAL A 42 -9.86 9.88 6.10
CA VAL A 42 -10.12 8.44 5.92
C VAL A 42 -10.18 8.05 4.44
N PRO A 43 -11.03 8.65 3.58
CA PRO A 43 -11.06 8.27 2.18
C PRO A 43 -9.77 8.60 1.43
N ILE A 44 -9.09 9.72 1.75
CA ILE A 44 -7.79 10.07 1.15
C ILE A 44 -6.73 9.00 1.47
N MET A 45 -6.70 8.50 2.70
CA MET A 45 -5.78 7.44 3.09
C MET A 45 -6.06 6.13 2.37
N TRP A 46 -7.33 5.72 2.27
CA TRP A 46 -7.71 4.54 1.51
C TRP A 46 -7.40 4.67 0.02
N PHE A 47 -7.56 5.87 -0.54
CA PHE A 47 -7.14 6.16 -1.91
C PHE A 47 -5.62 6.01 -2.07
N MET A 48 -4.82 6.52 -1.14
CA MET A 48 -3.36 6.36 -1.18
C MET A 48 -2.94 4.89 -1.10
N VAL A 49 -3.56 4.08 -0.23
CA VAL A 49 -3.33 2.62 -0.15
C VAL A 49 -3.59 1.96 -1.51
N PHE A 50 -4.68 2.34 -2.17
CA PHE A 50 -5.03 1.82 -3.49
C PHE A 50 -4.00 2.19 -4.56
N ILE A 51 -3.51 3.43 -4.58
CA ILE A 51 -2.48 3.86 -5.52
C ILE A 51 -1.14 3.14 -5.28
N ILE A 52 -0.72 2.98 -4.01
CA ILE A 52 0.50 2.24 -3.66
C ILE A 52 0.39 0.78 -4.12
N TRP A 53 -0.78 0.16 -3.96
CA TRP A 53 -1.04 -1.19 -4.43
C TRP A 53 -0.90 -1.33 -5.94
N ILE A 54 -1.48 -0.40 -6.71
CA ILE A 54 -1.32 -0.39 -8.17
C ILE A 54 0.15 -0.22 -8.56
N ALA A 55 0.87 0.70 -7.92
CA ALA A 55 2.27 0.96 -8.21
C ALA A 55 3.15 -0.29 -7.96
N GLN A 56 2.91 -0.99 -6.85
CA GLN A 56 3.62 -2.24 -6.54
C GLN A 56 3.29 -3.35 -7.51
N LYS A 57 2.01 -3.50 -7.89
CA LYS A 57 1.59 -4.47 -8.90
C LYS A 57 2.23 -4.20 -10.27
N ALA A 58 2.34 -2.93 -10.68
CA ALA A 58 3.02 -2.55 -11.91
C ALA A 58 4.52 -2.88 -11.87
N ALA A 59 5.18 -2.61 -10.73
CA ALA A 59 6.58 -2.98 -10.53
C ALA A 59 6.78 -4.50 -10.56
N ASP A 60 5.87 -5.28 -9.97
CA ASP A 60 5.94 -6.75 -10.01
C ASP A 60 5.81 -7.30 -11.43
N SER A 61 4.96 -6.68 -12.29
CA SER A 61 4.87 -7.04 -13.70
C SER A 61 6.15 -6.72 -14.50
N ASN A 62 6.82 -5.60 -14.18
CA ASN A 62 7.97 -5.12 -14.96
C ASN A 62 9.31 -5.74 -14.53
N HIS A 63 9.39 -6.38 -13.36
CA HIS A 63 10.57 -7.10 -12.88
C HIS A 63 10.60 -8.59 -13.32
N GLY A 64 9.56 -9.07 -14.02
CA GLY A 64 9.52 -10.43 -14.58
C GLY A 64 10.20 -10.61 -15.94
N GLU A 65 10.50 -9.51 -16.66
CA GLU A 65 11.07 -9.55 -18.02
C GLU A 65 12.61 -9.42 -18.07
N SER A 66 13.31 -9.13 -16.96
CA SER A 66 14.76 -8.87 -16.99
C SER A 66 15.66 -10.03 -16.53
N HIS A 67 15.16 -11.27 -16.52
CA HIS A 67 16.00 -12.46 -16.30
C HIS A 67 15.98 -13.42 -17.52
N SER A 68 16.24 -12.89 -18.71
CA SER A 68 16.55 -13.71 -19.90
C SER A 68 17.91 -13.33 -20.53
N HIS A 69 18.91 -12.94 -19.73
CA HIS A 69 20.17 -12.46 -20.31
C HIS A 69 21.46 -12.99 -19.68
N ASP A 70 21.43 -14.12 -18.94
CA ASP A 70 22.66 -14.70 -18.37
C ASP A 70 22.78 -16.24 -18.42
N ASP A 71 21.95 -16.96 -19.19
CA ASP A 71 22.07 -18.43 -19.30
C ASP A 71 22.52 -18.95 -20.69
N GLU A 72 22.84 -18.07 -21.64
CA GLU A 72 23.36 -18.49 -22.96
C GLU A 72 24.67 -17.76 -23.30
N LYS A 73 25.78 -18.25 -22.74
CA LYS A 73 27.12 -18.40 -23.39
C LYS A 73 28.27 -18.66 -22.40
N ILE A 74 28.06 -19.56 -21.43
CA ILE A 74 29.16 -20.36 -20.86
C ILE A 74 28.88 -21.84 -21.15
N THR A 75 28.80 -22.21 -22.43
CA THR A 75 28.95 -23.61 -22.86
C THR A 75 29.64 -23.63 -24.22
N ASN A 76 30.81 -24.29 -24.26
CA ASN A 76 31.73 -24.55 -25.39
C ASN A 76 32.63 -23.40 -25.85
#